data_AF-A0A1Z5K229-F1
#
_entry.id   AF-A0A1Z5K229-F1
#
_cell.length_a   1.000
_cell.length_b   1.000
_cell.length_c   1.000
_cell.angle_alpha   90.00
_cell.angle_beta   90.00
_cell.angle_gamma   90.00
#
_symmetry.space_group_name_H-M   'P 1'
#
loop_
_entity.id
_entity.type
_entity.pdbx_description
1 polymer ?
#
loop_
_entity_poly.entity_id
_entity_poly.type
_entity_poly.pdbx_seq_one_letter_code
_entity_poly.pdbx_strand_id
1 'polypeptide(L)'
;MSSTDEELLVPLSEVRKLKRNNSRGPGSELELSHHGEADTLDYRLQAVCPEKKKKISLWHDISLYHMDPVTKAETPYLNFVCEIPKFTRKKFEIATDEEGNPIKQDTKKGQLREFKKGDIFFNYGCFPQTWEDPTFIHPDADGCRGDNDPLDVCEIGARIIQPGDVRAVKVLGVLLMIDEGECDWKVVVIDIEDKWAPFLNDIEDVERELPGQLDAIREWYRTYKIPDGKPPNVFGLDEKFMNKEYAKGVIDECHHAWELLMSGEKHREIQKETVKSEVRDLVRNLSRNSLFLLADNFDEHTEARNEDFGKKESGALFF
;
A
#
# COMPACT_ATOMS: atom_id res chain seq x y z
N MET A 1 -16.52 25.62 -37.29
CA MET A 1 -16.91 26.22 -35.98
C MET A 1 -17.57 25.12 -35.19
N SER A 2 -16.74 24.30 -34.55
CA SER A 2 -16.56 24.22 -33.08
C SER A 2 -17.79 23.59 -32.41
N SER A 3 -17.75 22.26 -32.26
CA SER A 3 -18.49 21.55 -31.22
C SER A 3 -17.50 21.31 -30.08
N THR A 4 -17.70 22.01 -28.98
CA THR A 4 -17.02 21.79 -27.72
C THR A 4 -17.63 20.55 -27.06
N ASP A 5 -16.86 19.47 -26.97
CA ASP A 5 -17.18 18.36 -26.07
C ASP A 5 -16.97 18.86 -24.63
N GLU A 6 -18.07 19.04 -23.90
CA GLU A 6 -18.05 19.21 -22.45
C GLU A 6 -17.64 17.87 -21.82
N GLU A 7 -16.45 17.83 -21.24
CA GLU A 7 -16.00 16.75 -20.37
C GLU A 7 -16.99 16.61 -19.20
N LEU A 8 -17.69 15.48 -19.19
CA LEU A 8 -18.51 15.03 -18.06
C LEU A 8 -17.59 14.65 -16.89
N LEU A 9 -17.23 15.65 -16.08
CA LEU A 9 -16.70 15.43 -14.73
C LEU A 9 -17.76 14.71 -13.89
N VAL A 10 -17.51 13.43 -13.58
CA VAL A 10 -18.33 12.66 -12.66
C VAL A 10 -18.03 13.15 -11.23
N PRO A 11 -19.02 13.63 -10.46
CA PRO A 11 -18.79 14.09 -9.09
C PRO A 11 -18.34 12.93 -8.18
N LEU A 12 -17.20 13.11 -7.51
CA LEU A 12 -16.56 12.21 -6.53
C LEU A 12 -17.38 11.90 -5.25
N SER A 13 -18.69 12.21 -5.21
CA SER A 13 -19.43 12.28 -3.95
C SER A 13 -20.30 11.08 -3.57
N GLU A 14 -20.38 10.00 -4.35
CA GLU A 14 -21.29 8.87 -4.03
C GLU A 14 -20.66 7.47 -4.06
N VAL A 15 -19.36 7.35 -3.75
CA VAL A 15 -18.84 6.05 -3.33
C VAL A 15 -19.18 5.86 -1.85
N ARG A 16 -19.91 4.79 -1.54
CA ARG A 16 -20.18 4.36 -0.16
C ARG A 16 -18.85 4.13 0.54
N LYS A 17 -18.37 5.12 1.32
CA LYS A 17 -17.21 4.95 2.22
C LYS A 17 -17.40 3.67 3.01
N LEU A 18 -16.57 2.66 2.72
CA LEU A 18 -16.47 1.45 3.50
C LEU A 18 -15.94 1.85 4.87
N LYS A 19 -16.85 2.17 5.81
CA LYS A 19 -16.50 2.36 7.21
C LYS A 19 -16.08 1.00 7.79
N ARG A 20 -14.81 0.63 7.64
CA ARG A 20 -14.21 -0.45 8.42
C ARG A 20 -13.91 0.11 9.81
N ASN A 21 -14.65 -0.37 10.81
CA ASN A 21 -14.47 -0.01 12.22
C ASN A 21 -13.17 -0.56 12.85
N ASN A 22 -12.29 -1.22 12.08
CA ASN A 22 -11.14 -1.98 12.58
C ASN A 22 -9.79 -1.54 11.96
N SER A 23 -9.66 -0.29 11.52
CA SER A 23 -8.39 0.19 10.98
C SER A 23 -7.36 0.44 12.09
N ARG A 24 -6.17 -0.13 11.95
CA ARG A 24 -5.11 -0.06 12.97
C ARG A 24 -4.07 1.00 12.63
N GLY A 25 -3.73 1.83 13.61
CA GLY A 25 -2.59 2.77 13.52
C GLY A 25 -1.31 2.19 14.13
N PRO A 26 -0.20 2.94 14.13
CA PRO A 26 1.14 2.50 14.57
C PRO A 26 1.25 2.32 16.09
N GLY A 27 0.17 2.61 16.84
CA GLY A 27 0.01 2.32 18.26
C GLY A 27 -0.96 1.17 18.56
N SER A 28 -1.41 0.39 17.57
CA SER A 28 -2.09 -0.88 17.86
C SER A 28 -1.06 -1.90 18.31
N GLU A 29 -1.34 -2.68 19.36
CA GLU A 29 -0.54 -3.87 19.69
C GLU A 29 -0.56 -4.83 18.49
N LEU A 30 0.46 -4.70 17.65
CA LEU A 30 0.73 -5.56 16.51
C LEU A 30 2.01 -6.30 16.85
N GLU A 31 1.93 -7.62 16.83
CA GLU A 31 3.09 -8.48 17.01
C GLU A 31 3.46 -9.04 15.64
N LEU A 32 4.76 -9.14 15.37
CA LEU A 32 5.29 -9.74 14.16
C LEU A 32 5.68 -11.18 14.45
N SER A 33 5.00 -12.12 13.82
CA SER A 33 5.26 -13.55 13.94
C SER A 33 6.10 -14.03 12.76
N HIS A 34 7.21 -14.71 13.07
CA HIS A 34 8.08 -15.31 12.08
C HIS A 34 7.63 -16.76 11.80
N HIS A 35 7.43 -17.07 10.53
CA HIS A 35 7.14 -18.42 10.06
C HIS A 35 8.20 -18.86 9.07
N GLY A 36 8.58 -20.15 9.11
CA GLY A 36 9.71 -20.66 8.32
C GLY A 36 11.07 -20.30 8.92
N GLU A 37 12.12 -20.77 8.27
CA GLU A 37 13.51 -20.44 8.64
C GLU A 37 13.93 -19.11 7.99
N ALA A 38 14.78 -18.33 8.64
CA ALA A 38 15.33 -17.14 7.98
C ALA A 38 16.20 -17.55 6.78
N ASP A 39 16.24 -16.73 5.73
CA ASP A 39 17.05 -16.95 4.52
C ASP A 39 16.65 -18.17 3.69
N THR A 40 15.37 -18.53 3.76
CA THR A 40 14.76 -19.57 2.94
C THR A 40 13.50 -19.07 2.22
N LEU A 41 13.01 -19.85 1.24
CA LEU A 41 11.84 -19.50 0.42
C LEU A 41 10.52 -19.55 1.22
N ASP A 42 10.49 -20.28 2.33
CA ASP A 42 9.32 -20.43 3.22
C ASP A 42 9.24 -19.35 4.30
N TYR A 43 10.26 -18.50 4.44
CA TYR A 43 10.24 -17.42 5.42
C TYR A 43 9.09 -16.45 5.17
N ARG A 44 8.28 -16.18 6.20
CA ARG A 44 7.23 -15.18 6.22
C ARG A 44 7.25 -14.40 7.52
N LEU A 45 7.05 -13.10 7.42
CA LEU A 45 6.81 -12.22 8.56
C LEU A 45 5.34 -11.79 8.55
N GLN A 46 4.55 -12.37 9.45
CA GLN A 46 3.12 -12.15 9.54
C GLN A 46 2.79 -11.23 10.71
N ALA A 47 2.11 -10.12 10.44
CA ALA A 47 1.51 -9.33 11.51
C ALA A 47 0.31 -10.06 12.13
N VAL A 48 0.21 -10.06 13.46
CA VAL A 48 -0.87 -10.68 14.21
C VAL A 48 -1.39 -9.76 15.31
N CYS A 49 -2.68 -9.91 15.63
CA CYS A 49 -3.30 -9.28 16.79
C CYS A 49 -3.07 -10.16 18.02
N PRO A 50 -2.32 -9.72 19.05
CA PRO A 50 -2.00 -10.56 20.20
C PRO A 50 -3.23 -11.09 20.94
N GLU A 51 -4.22 -10.21 21.16
CA GLU A 51 -5.44 -10.56 21.90
C GLU A 51 -6.32 -11.58 21.15
N LYS A 52 -6.45 -11.45 19.83
CA LYS A 52 -7.35 -12.26 19.01
C LYS A 52 -6.67 -13.43 18.29
N LYS A 53 -5.33 -13.49 18.29
CA LYS A 53 -4.51 -14.38 17.46
C LYS A 53 -4.89 -14.38 15.98
N LYS A 54 -5.45 -13.26 15.50
CA LYS A 54 -5.90 -13.08 14.12
C LYS A 54 -4.76 -12.49 13.29
N LYS A 55 -4.53 -13.03 12.09
CA LYS A 55 -3.63 -12.42 11.09
C LYS A 55 -4.12 -11.02 10.75
N ILE A 56 -3.18 -10.11 10.59
CA ILE A 56 -3.41 -8.74 10.13
C ILE A 56 -2.72 -8.61 8.77
N SER A 57 -3.46 -8.21 7.76
CA SER A 57 -2.87 -7.79 6.50
C SER A 57 -2.22 -6.43 6.69
N LEU A 58 -0.89 -6.36 6.54
CA LEU A 58 -0.16 -5.08 6.57
C LEU A 58 -0.59 -4.17 5.41
N TRP A 59 -1.13 -4.72 4.33
CA TRP A 59 -1.67 -3.95 3.21
C TRP A 59 -3.10 -3.47 3.47
N HIS A 60 -4.01 -4.35 3.88
CA HIS A 60 -5.45 -4.02 3.89
C HIS A 60 -5.99 -3.57 5.25
N ASP A 61 -5.39 -3.97 6.37
CA ASP A 61 -5.95 -3.78 7.72
C ASP A 61 -5.31 -2.64 8.51
N ILE A 62 -4.13 -2.16 8.08
CA ILE A 62 -3.51 -0.92 8.57
C ILE A 62 -4.19 0.25 7.86
N SER A 63 -4.60 1.30 8.57
CA SER A 63 -5.15 2.50 7.89
C SER A 63 -4.05 3.19 7.08
N LEU A 64 -4.40 3.72 5.90
CA LEU A 64 -3.53 4.67 5.21
C LEU A 64 -3.25 5.91 6.08
N TYR A 65 -4.31 6.54 6.58
CA TYR A 65 -4.19 7.73 7.42
C TYR A 65 -3.87 7.34 8.87
N HIS A 66 -2.93 8.07 9.47
CA HIS A 66 -2.55 7.87 10.85
C HIS A 66 -3.65 8.39 11.80
N MET A 67 -4.03 7.55 12.76
CA MET A 67 -5.00 7.88 13.81
C MET A 67 -4.27 8.18 15.12
N ASP A 68 -4.55 9.32 15.74
CA ASP A 68 -3.98 9.68 17.03
C ASP A 68 -4.35 8.62 18.09
N PRO A 69 -3.38 8.05 18.81
CA PRO A 69 -3.62 6.90 19.67
C PRO A 69 -4.52 7.22 20.87
N VAL A 70 -4.59 8.48 21.30
CA VAL A 70 -5.36 8.94 22.46
C VAL A 70 -6.76 9.37 22.03
N THR A 71 -6.84 10.29 21.08
CA THR A 71 -8.10 10.92 20.65
C THR A 71 -8.86 10.08 19.63
N LYS A 72 -8.19 9.12 18.98
CA LYS A 72 -8.72 8.34 17.84
C LYS A 72 -9.20 9.22 16.69
N ALA A 73 -8.70 10.45 16.60
CA ALA A 73 -8.93 11.33 15.47
C ALA A 73 -7.90 11.06 14.38
N GLU A 74 -8.30 11.24 13.12
CA GLU A 74 -7.38 11.23 11.99
C GLU A 74 -6.40 12.41 12.13
N THR A 75 -5.14 12.17 11.80
CA THR A 75 -4.07 13.17 11.81
C THR A 75 -3.65 13.48 10.38
N PRO A 76 -2.90 14.58 10.12
CA PRO A 76 -2.40 14.87 8.78
C PRO A 76 -1.27 13.94 8.31
N TYR A 77 -0.94 12.88 9.06
CA TYR A 77 0.14 11.95 8.76
C TYR A 77 -0.40 10.65 8.17
N LEU A 78 0.46 9.90 7.49
CA LEU A 78 0.15 8.60 6.92
C LEU A 78 0.90 7.49 7.66
N ASN A 79 0.43 6.26 7.57
CA ASN A 79 1.15 5.10 8.05
C ASN A 79 2.01 4.51 6.94
N PHE A 80 3.32 4.43 7.17
CA PHE A 80 4.29 3.73 6.33
C PHE A 80 4.52 2.34 6.90
N VAL A 81 4.50 1.31 6.04
CA VAL A 81 4.91 -0.06 6.39
C VAL A 81 6.31 -0.28 5.83
N CYS A 82 7.29 -0.55 6.69
CA CYS A 82 8.64 -0.83 6.25
C CYS A 82 8.78 -2.28 5.76
N GLU A 83 9.41 -2.47 4.61
CA GLU A 83 9.72 -3.80 4.06
C GLU A 83 11.22 -4.05 4.09
N ILE A 84 12.02 -3.08 3.63
CA ILE A 84 13.48 -3.17 3.52
C ILE A 84 14.11 -2.10 4.41
N PRO A 85 14.76 -2.49 5.52
CA PRO A 85 15.45 -1.57 6.40
C PRO A 85 16.58 -0.83 5.68
N LYS A 86 16.79 0.43 6.07
CA LYS A 86 17.96 1.22 5.70
C LYS A 86 19.26 0.44 5.99
N PHE A 87 20.18 0.49 5.03
CA PHE A 87 21.46 -0.23 5.01
C PHE A 87 21.35 -1.76 4.95
N THR A 88 20.30 -2.27 4.30
CA THR A 88 20.17 -3.69 3.97
C THR A 88 19.88 -3.89 2.49
N ARG A 89 19.86 -5.15 2.02
CA ARG A 89 19.71 -5.47 0.58
C ARG A 89 18.76 -6.60 0.24
N LYS A 90 18.22 -7.31 1.23
CA LYS A 90 17.24 -8.38 0.98
C LYS A 90 15.96 -7.72 0.49
N LYS A 91 15.48 -8.11 -0.69
CA LYS A 91 14.26 -7.55 -1.27
C LYS A 91 13.05 -8.18 -0.61
N PHE A 92 12.71 -7.70 0.57
CA PHE A 92 11.44 -8.01 1.21
C PHE A 92 10.33 -7.18 0.58
N GLU A 93 9.14 -7.77 0.49
CA GLU A 93 7.93 -7.17 -0.04
C GLU A 93 6.70 -7.77 0.65
N ILE A 94 5.62 -7.02 0.75
CA ILE A 94 4.30 -7.56 1.07
C ILE A 94 3.90 -8.56 -0.02
N ALA A 95 3.55 -9.78 0.38
CA ALA A 95 3.02 -10.79 -0.53
C ALA A 95 1.55 -10.46 -0.90
N THR A 96 1.36 -9.68 -1.96
CA THR A 96 0.03 -9.26 -2.45
C THR A 96 -0.84 -10.45 -2.89
N ASP A 97 -0.20 -11.58 -3.23
CA ASP A 97 -0.82 -12.82 -3.71
C ASP A 97 -1.08 -13.87 -2.61
N GLU A 98 -0.64 -13.64 -1.37
CA GLU A 98 -0.78 -14.58 -0.26
C GLU A 98 -1.82 -14.12 0.79
N GLU A 99 -2.54 -15.07 1.38
CA GLU A 99 -3.54 -14.80 2.40
C GLU A 99 -2.91 -14.16 3.65
N GLY A 100 -3.45 -13.01 4.05
CA GLY A 100 -2.95 -12.24 5.20
C GLY A 100 -1.75 -11.35 4.87
N ASN A 101 -1.34 -11.32 3.59
CA ASN A 101 -0.27 -10.48 3.04
C ASN A 101 0.96 -10.35 3.95
N PRO A 102 1.57 -11.49 4.35
CA PRO A 102 2.82 -11.45 5.10
C PRO A 102 3.93 -10.81 4.25
N ILE A 103 4.95 -10.28 4.91
CA ILE A 103 6.18 -9.90 4.20
C ILE A 103 6.97 -11.17 3.87
N LYS A 104 7.43 -11.28 2.62
CA LYS A 104 8.31 -12.35 2.13
C LYS A 104 9.49 -11.74 1.38
N GLN A 105 10.56 -12.50 1.20
CA GLN A 105 11.63 -12.07 0.32
C GLN A 105 11.29 -12.46 -1.12
N ASP A 106 11.35 -11.48 -2.03
CA ASP A 106 11.15 -11.64 -3.47
C ASP A 106 12.08 -12.74 -4.02
N THR A 107 11.63 -13.43 -5.05
CA THR A 107 12.38 -14.52 -5.69
C THR A 107 12.59 -14.25 -7.18
N LYS A 108 13.81 -14.50 -7.65
CA LYS A 108 14.14 -14.43 -9.08
C LYS A 108 14.73 -15.76 -9.52
N LYS A 109 14.03 -16.46 -10.42
CA LYS A 109 14.40 -17.81 -10.90
C LYS A 109 14.53 -18.82 -9.74
N GLY A 110 13.60 -18.76 -8.78
CA GLY A 110 13.54 -19.66 -7.62
C GLY A 110 14.61 -19.41 -6.55
N GLN A 111 15.34 -18.30 -6.62
CA GLN A 111 16.33 -17.90 -5.63
C GLN A 111 15.91 -16.60 -4.97
N LEU A 112 16.20 -16.47 -3.67
CA LEU A 112 15.99 -15.25 -2.91
C LEU A 112 16.71 -14.07 -3.55
N ARG A 113 16.00 -12.94 -3.71
CA ARG A 113 16.50 -11.76 -4.39
C ARG A 113 17.12 -10.78 -3.41
N GLU A 114 18.27 -10.26 -3.80
CA GLU A 114 18.94 -9.15 -3.13
C GLU A 114 19.31 -8.07 -4.14
N PHE A 115 19.45 -6.83 -3.66
CA PHE A 115 20.02 -5.75 -4.46
C PHE A 115 21.51 -6.00 -4.72
N LYS A 116 21.85 -6.41 -5.95
CA LYS A 116 23.24 -6.62 -6.37
C LYS A 116 24.08 -5.33 -6.39
N LYS A 117 23.44 -4.16 -6.50
CA LYS A 117 24.11 -2.86 -6.42
C LYS A 117 24.73 -2.61 -5.03
N GLY A 118 24.16 -3.20 -3.98
CA GLY A 118 24.54 -2.97 -2.60
C GLY A 118 23.33 -2.59 -1.75
N ASP A 119 23.60 -2.08 -0.55
CA ASP A 119 22.56 -1.74 0.41
C ASP A 119 21.79 -0.48 0.00
N ILE A 120 20.48 -0.49 0.25
CA ILE A 120 19.64 0.70 0.14
C ILE A 120 19.96 1.64 1.31
N PHE A 121 19.93 2.96 1.11
CA PHE A 121 20.37 3.95 2.13
C PHE A 121 19.21 4.76 2.72
N PHE A 122 17.98 4.33 2.49
CA PHE A 122 16.74 4.82 3.08
C PHE A 122 15.90 3.61 3.51
N ASN A 123 14.94 3.79 4.42
CA ASN A 123 13.99 2.71 4.70
C ASN A 123 13.00 2.66 3.54
N TYR A 124 12.73 1.47 3.03
CA TYR A 124 11.84 1.26 1.89
C TYR A 124 10.69 0.34 2.28
N GLY A 125 9.55 0.58 1.66
CA GLY A 125 8.34 -0.19 1.82
C GLY A 125 7.22 0.53 1.11
N CYS A 126 6.01 0.49 1.66
CA CYS A 126 4.83 1.00 0.98
C CYS A 126 3.84 1.71 1.89
N PHE A 127 2.86 2.35 1.27
CA PHE A 127 1.65 2.79 1.94
C PHE A 127 0.59 1.68 1.94
N PRO A 128 0.02 1.34 3.12
CA PRO A 128 -1.10 0.42 3.18
C PRO A 128 -2.32 1.07 2.54
N GLN A 129 -3.27 0.23 2.13
CA GLN A 129 -4.51 0.65 1.49
C GLN A 129 -4.32 1.49 0.23
N THR A 130 -3.22 1.31 -0.49
CA THR A 130 -2.99 1.91 -1.81
C THR A 130 -2.76 0.80 -2.82
N TRP A 131 -2.99 1.10 -4.10
CA TRP A 131 -2.73 0.17 -5.19
C TRP A 131 -2.49 0.93 -6.50
N GLU A 132 -1.34 0.68 -7.12
CA GLU A 132 -0.98 1.16 -8.46
C GLU A 132 -1.71 0.31 -9.52
N ASP A 133 -2.90 0.78 -9.93
CA ASP A 133 -3.80 0.02 -10.78
C ASP A 133 -3.21 -0.26 -12.18
N PRO A 134 -2.98 -1.54 -12.56
CA PRO A 134 -2.40 -1.90 -13.85
C PRO A 134 -3.37 -1.68 -15.02
N THR A 135 -4.62 -1.32 -14.75
CA THR A 135 -5.59 -0.93 -15.79
C THR A 135 -5.67 0.57 -16.02
N PHE A 136 -5.13 1.37 -15.10
CA PHE A 136 -5.08 2.81 -15.21
C PHE A 136 -3.80 3.27 -15.92
N ILE A 137 -3.87 4.40 -16.61
CA ILE A 137 -2.72 5.09 -17.19
C ILE A 137 -2.77 6.52 -16.66
N HIS A 138 -1.84 6.85 -15.77
CA HIS A 138 -1.74 8.20 -15.25
C HIS A 138 -1.36 9.17 -16.40
N PRO A 139 -1.95 10.37 -16.50
CA PRO A 139 -1.69 11.31 -17.59
C PRO A 139 -0.21 11.65 -17.79
N ASP A 140 0.53 11.72 -16.68
CA ASP A 140 1.96 12.04 -16.68
C ASP A 140 2.88 10.81 -16.81
N ALA A 141 2.33 9.59 -16.88
CA ALA A 141 3.10 8.34 -16.93
C ALA A 141 3.47 7.86 -18.35
N ASP A 142 3.43 8.75 -19.35
CA ASP A 142 3.84 8.46 -20.74
C ASP A 142 3.20 7.19 -21.34
N GLY A 143 1.95 6.91 -20.97
CA GLY A 143 1.22 5.73 -21.43
C GLY A 143 1.50 4.44 -20.65
N CYS A 144 2.36 4.48 -19.62
CA CYS A 144 2.65 3.36 -18.74
C CYS A 144 1.51 3.13 -17.75
N ARG A 145 1.33 1.87 -17.36
CA ARG A 145 0.28 1.41 -16.43
C ARG A 145 0.89 1.16 -15.06
N GLY A 146 0.10 1.25 -13.99
CA GLY A 146 0.57 0.91 -12.64
C GLY A 146 1.19 -0.49 -12.57
N ASP A 147 2.14 -0.69 -11.67
CA ASP A 147 2.90 -1.92 -11.49
C ASP A 147 2.16 -3.03 -10.71
N ASN A 148 0.90 -2.77 -10.33
CA ASN A 148 0.01 -3.68 -9.61
C ASN A 148 0.37 -3.90 -8.12
N ASP A 149 1.23 -3.08 -7.53
CA ASP A 149 1.63 -3.18 -6.13
C ASP A 149 1.08 -2.01 -5.27
N PRO A 150 1.20 -2.09 -3.93
CA PRO A 150 0.97 -0.93 -3.07
C PRO A 150 1.95 0.20 -3.38
N LEU A 151 1.52 1.45 -3.21
CA LEU A 151 2.31 2.63 -3.56
C LEU A 151 3.61 2.69 -2.75
N ASP A 152 4.73 2.80 -3.46
CA ASP A 152 6.07 2.70 -2.89
C ASP A 152 6.53 3.96 -2.15
N VAL A 153 7.29 3.73 -1.07
CA VAL A 153 7.70 4.77 -0.13
C VAL A 153 9.19 4.67 0.19
N CYS A 154 9.86 5.83 0.09
CA CYS A 154 11.22 6.10 0.54
C CYS A 154 11.17 6.97 1.81
N GLU A 155 11.43 6.37 2.97
CA GLU A 155 11.53 7.10 4.25
C GLU A 155 12.99 7.49 4.51
N ILE A 156 13.24 8.80 4.58
CA ILE A 156 14.59 9.38 4.54
C ILE A 156 15.21 9.66 5.92
N GLY A 157 14.50 9.34 7.00
CA GLY A 157 14.94 9.56 8.37
C GLY A 157 16.25 8.87 8.74
N ALA A 158 16.76 9.24 9.91
CA ALA A 158 18.01 8.71 10.44
C ALA A 158 17.87 7.32 11.05
N ARG A 159 16.67 6.95 11.52
CA ARG A 159 16.38 5.66 12.15
C ARG A 159 16.44 4.53 11.12
N ILE A 160 16.96 3.37 11.51
CA ILE A 160 16.76 2.11 10.77
C ILE A 160 15.46 1.49 11.27
N ILE A 161 14.46 1.38 10.40
CA ILE A 161 13.13 0.83 10.71
C ILE A 161 13.14 -0.67 10.36
N GLN A 162 12.58 -1.55 11.20
CA GLN A 162 12.62 -2.99 10.96
C GLN A 162 11.53 -3.42 9.97
N PRO A 163 11.69 -4.57 9.27
CA PRO A 163 10.64 -5.08 8.39
C PRO A 163 9.35 -5.32 9.18
N GLY A 164 8.20 -4.92 8.62
CA GLY A 164 6.89 -5.02 9.23
C GLY A 164 6.54 -3.92 10.22
N ASP A 165 7.50 -3.08 10.63
CA ASP A 165 7.20 -1.93 11.49
C ASP A 165 6.33 -0.91 10.75
N VAL A 166 5.34 -0.37 11.47
CA VAL A 166 4.46 0.70 10.98
C VAL A 166 4.82 2.01 11.65
N ARG A 167 5.07 3.05 10.86
CA ARG A 167 5.48 4.37 11.36
C ARG A 167 4.58 5.47 10.82
N ALA A 168 4.28 6.46 11.66
CA ALA A 168 3.61 7.67 11.21
C ALA A 168 4.62 8.55 10.47
N VAL A 169 4.31 8.93 9.23
CA VAL A 169 5.21 9.69 8.36
C VAL A 169 4.53 10.93 7.79
N LYS A 170 5.35 11.92 7.47
CA LYS A 170 4.95 13.11 6.71
C LYS A 170 5.41 12.98 5.27
N VAL A 171 4.48 13.19 4.34
CA VAL A 171 4.75 13.24 2.89
C VAL A 171 5.49 14.53 2.54
N LEU A 172 6.54 14.40 1.73
CA LEU A 172 7.38 15.52 1.26
C LEU A 172 7.28 15.69 -0.25
N GLY A 173 7.19 14.61 -1.02
CA GLY A 173 7.10 14.66 -2.47
C GLY A 173 7.06 13.28 -3.11
N VAL A 174 7.18 13.19 -4.43
CA VAL A 174 7.14 11.92 -5.17
C VAL A 174 8.00 11.98 -6.43
N LEU A 175 8.60 10.85 -6.80
CA LEU A 175 9.33 10.66 -8.06
C LEU A 175 8.58 9.68 -8.96
N LEU A 176 8.37 10.04 -10.22
CA LEU A 176 7.79 9.13 -11.23
C LEU A 176 8.89 8.28 -11.86
N MET A 177 9.07 7.05 -11.40
CA MET A 177 9.93 6.09 -12.09
C MET A 177 9.10 5.30 -13.11
N ILE A 178 9.69 5.04 -14.28
CA ILE A 178 9.16 4.09 -15.23
C ILE A 178 10.02 2.83 -15.16
N ASP A 179 9.48 1.77 -14.57
CA ASP A 179 10.19 0.52 -14.33
C ASP A 179 9.77 -0.54 -15.36
N GLU A 180 10.65 -0.85 -16.31
CA GLU A 180 10.38 -1.87 -17.33
C GLU A 180 9.06 -1.68 -18.14
N GLY A 181 8.56 -0.44 -18.22
CA GLY A 181 7.32 -0.07 -18.92
C GLY A 181 6.10 0.10 -18.01
N GLU A 182 6.29 0.01 -16.70
CA GLU A 182 5.27 0.21 -15.67
C GLU A 182 5.51 1.56 -14.97
N CYS A 183 4.41 2.23 -14.62
CA CYS A 183 4.40 3.41 -13.76
C CYS A 183 4.64 2.93 -12.33
N ASP A 184 5.68 3.48 -11.71
CA ASP A 184 6.15 3.03 -10.41
C ASP A 184 6.58 4.26 -9.58
N TRP A 185 5.62 4.82 -8.83
CA TRP A 185 5.80 6.04 -8.07
C TRP A 185 6.58 5.80 -6.78
N LYS A 186 7.58 6.65 -6.50
CA LYS A 186 8.37 6.60 -5.27
C LYS A 186 8.08 7.82 -4.40
N VAL A 187 7.22 7.67 -3.40
CA VAL A 187 6.89 8.76 -2.47
C VAL A 187 8.05 8.98 -1.50
N VAL A 188 8.50 10.22 -1.34
CA VAL A 188 9.49 10.61 -0.34
C VAL A 188 8.77 11.08 0.93
N VAL A 189 9.12 10.47 2.05
CA VAL A 189 8.50 10.74 3.35
C VAL A 189 9.57 10.83 4.44
N ILE A 190 9.18 11.37 5.60
CA ILE A 190 10.00 11.32 6.82
C ILE A 190 9.15 10.92 8.03
N ASP A 191 9.70 10.07 8.89
CA ASP A 191 9.12 9.74 10.20
C ASP A 191 8.87 11.02 11.02
N ILE A 192 7.66 11.18 11.57
CA ILE A 192 7.28 12.38 12.35
C ILE A 192 8.10 12.53 13.64
N GLU A 193 8.72 11.46 14.14
CA GLU A 193 9.60 11.46 15.29
C GLU A 193 11.07 11.76 14.94
N ASP A 194 11.40 11.90 13.65
CA ASP A 194 12.76 12.27 13.24
C ASP A 194 13.09 13.71 13.63
N LYS A 195 14.35 13.96 13.99
CA LYS A 195 14.83 15.30 14.39
C LYS A 195 14.76 16.32 13.25
N TRP A 196 14.83 15.86 12.00
CA TRP A 196 14.68 16.71 10.82
C TRP A 196 13.23 16.95 10.44
N ALA A 197 12.28 16.14 10.92
CA ALA A 197 10.88 16.25 10.54
C ALA A 197 10.31 17.67 10.70
N PRO A 198 10.58 18.45 11.76
CA PRO A 198 10.07 19.82 11.86
C PRO A 198 10.51 20.77 10.72
N PHE A 199 11.66 20.48 10.09
CA PHE A 199 12.28 21.33 9.07
C PHE A 199 11.93 20.93 7.64
N LEU A 200 11.48 19.68 7.42
CA LEU A 200 11.12 19.16 6.10
C LEU A 200 9.59 19.15 5.96
N ASN A 201 8.99 20.08 5.23
CA ASN A 201 7.53 20.19 5.09
C ASN A 201 7.04 20.08 3.64
N ASP A 202 7.94 20.30 2.68
CA ASP A 202 7.77 20.06 1.26
C ASP A 202 9.08 19.54 0.64
N ILE A 203 9.07 19.16 -0.63
CA ILE A 203 10.20 18.53 -1.29
C ILE A 203 11.43 19.45 -1.39
N GLU A 204 11.20 20.76 -1.53
CA GLU A 204 12.26 21.77 -1.62
C GLU A 204 13.03 21.91 -0.30
N ASP A 205 12.39 21.59 0.83
CA ASP A 205 13.07 21.59 2.12
C ASP A 205 14.10 20.46 2.20
N VAL A 206 13.87 19.33 1.54
CA VAL A 206 14.82 18.22 1.50
C VAL A 206 16.11 18.66 0.82
N GLU A 207 16.02 19.34 -0.33
CA GLU A 207 17.21 19.81 -1.03
C GLU A 207 17.95 20.90 -0.24
N ARG A 208 17.22 21.76 0.48
CA ARG A 208 17.81 22.84 1.27
C ARG A 208 18.51 22.34 2.53
N GLU A 209 17.87 21.44 3.27
CA GLU A 209 18.36 20.98 4.58
C GLU A 209 19.25 19.72 4.47
N LEU A 210 19.02 18.88 3.45
CA LEU A 210 19.71 17.62 3.18
C LEU A 210 20.23 17.58 1.73
N PRO A 211 21.14 18.49 1.33
CA PRO A 211 21.55 18.63 -0.07
C PRO A 211 22.15 17.34 -0.64
N GLY A 212 21.70 16.98 -1.84
CA GLY A 212 22.09 15.76 -2.55
C GLY A 212 21.34 14.47 -2.14
N GLN A 213 20.46 14.52 -1.14
CA GLN A 213 19.63 13.36 -0.75
C GLN A 213 18.71 12.91 -1.89
N LEU A 214 18.03 13.85 -2.55
CA LEU A 214 17.12 13.55 -3.66
C LEU A 214 17.87 13.01 -4.89
N ASP A 215 19.03 13.60 -5.20
CA ASP A 215 19.91 13.12 -6.26
C ASP A 215 20.38 11.68 -6.01
N ALA A 216 20.78 11.37 -4.78
CA ALA A 216 21.17 10.02 -4.39
C ALA A 216 20.02 9.03 -4.53
N ILE A 217 18.78 9.41 -4.17
CA ILE A 217 17.59 8.53 -4.29
C ILE A 217 17.31 8.23 -5.76
N ARG A 218 17.23 9.29 -6.58
CA ARG A 218 16.99 9.18 -8.02
C ARG A 218 18.08 8.34 -8.71
N GLU A 219 19.35 8.57 -8.39
CA GLU A 219 20.46 7.78 -8.94
C GLU A 219 20.46 6.33 -8.42
N TRP A 220 19.98 6.10 -7.20
CA TRP A 220 19.80 4.75 -6.70
C TRP A 220 18.81 3.98 -7.57
N TYR A 221 17.61 4.54 -7.76
CA TYR A 221 16.56 3.96 -8.58
C TYR A 221 16.95 3.84 -10.07
N ARG A 222 17.69 4.81 -10.61
CA ARG A 222 18.17 4.77 -11.99
C ARG A 222 19.03 3.54 -12.25
N THR A 223 19.92 3.17 -11.32
CA THR A 223 20.99 2.21 -11.63
C THR A 223 20.98 0.91 -10.83
N TYR A 224 20.03 0.70 -9.88
CA TYR A 224 20.03 -0.51 -9.04
C TYR A 224 19.85 -1.83 -9.79
N LYS A 225 19.16 -1.82 -10.94
CA LYS A 225 18.99 -3.01 -11.80
C LYS A 225 20.13 -3.21 -12.81
N ILE A 226 21.07 -2.28 -12.96
CA ILE A 226 22.20 -2.43 -13.90
C ILE A 226 23.05 -3.69 -13.59
N PRO A 227 23.41 -3.99 -12.33
CA PRO A 227 24.11 -5.24 -11.98
C PRO A 227 23.28 -6.51 -12.24
N ASP A 228 21.97 -6.39 -12.44
CA ASP A 228 21.09 -7.46 -12.92
C ASP A 228 21.07 -7.61 -14.44
N GLY A 229 21.87 -6.82 -15.16
CA GLY A 229 21.93 -6.82 -16.63
C GLY A 229 20.78 -6.06 -17.30
N LYS A 230 20.06 -5.22 -16.55
CA LYS A 230 18.98 -4.37 -17.07
C LYS A 230 19.52 -2.99 -17.48
N PRO A 231 18.85 -2.28 -18.41
CA PRO A 231 19.15 -0.87 -18.67
C PRO A 231 18.91 -0.01 -17.41
N PRO A 232 19.42 1.23 -17.37
CA PRO A 232 19.01 2.19 -16.36
C PRO A 232 17.50 2.45 -16.46
N ASN A 233 16.84 2.59 -15.30
CA ASN A 233 15.45 3.05 -15.25
C ASN A 233 15.35 4.50 -15.71
N VAL A 234 14.20 4.86 -16.27
CA VAL A 234 13.90 6.23 -16.72
C VAL A 234 12.81 6.84 -15.84
N PHE A 235 12.60 8.14 -15.95
CA PHE A 235 11.66 8.87 -15.11
C PHE A 235 10.77 9.78 -15.96
N GLY A 236 9.51 9.92 -15.54
CA GLY A 236 8.61 10.93 -16.11
C GLY A 236 8.86 12.32 -15.52
N LEU A 237 8.05 13.30 -15.90
CA LEU A 237 8.05 14.67 -15.31
C LEU A 237 9.42 15.35 -15.29
N ASP A 238 10.19 15.23 -16.37
CA ASP A 238 11.57 15.71 -16.48
C ASP A 238 12.51 15.19 -15.37
N GLU A 239 12.23 13.99 -14.87
CA GLU A 239 12.92 13.35 -13.74
C GLU A 239 12.85 14.14 -12.43
N LYS A 240 11.93 15.11 -12.29
CA LYS A 240 11.81 15.93 -11.09
C LYS A 240 11.11 15.17 -9.98
N PHE A 241 11.51 15.46 -8.74
CA PHE A 241 10.64 15.18 -7.62
C PHE A 241 9.53 16.23 -7.59
N MET A 242 8.29 15.77 -7.62
CA MET A 242 7.13 16.63 -7.47
C MET A 242 6.88 16.90 -5.99
N ASN A 243 6.29 18.05 -5.71
CA ASN A 243 6.05 18.52 -4.35
C ASN A 243 5.01 17.67 -3.61
N LYS A 244 4.84 17.97 -2.32
CA LYS A 244 3.92 17.29 -1.42
C LYS A 244 2.48 17.27 -1.92
N GLU A 245 2.00 18.37 -2.50
CA GLU A 245 0.61 18.45 -2.95
C GLU A 245 0.36 17.51 -4.13
N TYR A 246 1.29 17.46 -5.09
CA TYR A 246 1.22 16.50 -6.18
C TYR A 246 1.30 15.06 -5.66
N ALA A 247 2.23 14.77 -4.74
CA ALA A 247 2.37 13.46 -4.12
C ALA A 247 1.07 13.01 -3.42
N LYS A 248 0.37 13.91 -2.74
CA LYS A 248 -0.94 13.63 -2.14
C LYS A 248 -2.00 13.27 -3.18
N GLY A 249 -1.99 13.92 -4.34
CA GLY A 249 -2.87 13.57 -5.46
C GLY A 249 -2.66 12.12 -5.92
N VAL A 250 -1.40 11.71 -6.10
CA VAL A 250 -1.04 10.31 -6.44
C VAL A 250 -1.49 9.34 -5.33
N ILE A 251 -1.24 9.67 -4.06
CA ILE A 251 -1.65 8.84 -2.92
C ILE A 251 -3.18 8.66 -2.88
N ASP A 252 -3.94 9.74 -3.06
CA ASP A 252 -5.40 9.71 -3.04
C ASP A 252 -5.95 8.88 -4.23
N GLU A 253 -5.31 8.97 -5.41
CA GLU A 253 -5.62 8.13 -6.58
C GLU A 253 -5.39 6.64 -6.29
N CYS A 254 -4.21 6.27 -5.79
CA CYS A 254 -3.89 4.88 -5.46
C CYS A 254 -4.75 4.35 -4.31
N HIS A 255 -5.12 5.18 -3.34
CA HIS A 255 -6.05 4.81 -2.27
C HIS A 255 -7.44 4.51 -2.83
N HIS A 256 -7.93 5.37 -3.73
CA HIS A 256 -9.21 5.16 -4.39
C HIS A 256 -9.22 3.88 -5.24
N ALA A 257 -8.15 3.64 -6.00
CA ALA A 257 -7.99 2.39 -6.75
C ALA A 257 -8.05 1.15 -5.86
N TRP A 258 -7.41 1.21 -4.68
CA TRP A 258 -7.50 0.17 -3.67
C TRP A 258 -8.93 -0.01 -3.12
N GLU A 259 -9.69 1.07 -2.89
CA GLU A 259 -11.10 0.95 -2.46
C GLU A 259 -11.95 0.21 -3.50
N LEU A 260 -11.73 0.50 -4.79
CA LEU A 260 -12.39 -0.19 -5.91
C LEU A 260 -11.97 -1.66 -6.00
N LEU A 261 -10.70 -1.97 -5.74
CA LEU A 261 -10.18 -3.34 -5.65
C LEU A 261 -10.89 -4.11 -4.53
N MET A 262 -10.95 -3.53 -3.33
CA MET A 262 -11.50 -4.15 -2.12
C MET A 262 -13.03 -4.33 -2.19
N SER A 263 -13.75 -3.40 -2.81
CA SER A 263 -15.20 -3.51 -3.02
C SER A 263 -15.58 -4.47 -4.15
N GLY A 264 -14.58 -4.99 -4.89
CA GLY A 264 -14.76 -5.79 -6.08
C GLY A 264 -15.37 -5.02 -7.25
N GLU A 265 -15.47 -3.69 -7.16
CA GLU A 265 -15.98 -2.83 -8.22
C GLU A 265 -15.05 -2.83 -9.41
N LYS A 266 -13.74 -2.76 -9.16
CA LYS A 266 -12.71 -2.82 -10.19
C LYS A 266 -12.85 -4.05 -11.09
N HIS A 267 -13.05 -5.23 -10.49
CA HIS A 267 -13.27 -6.46 -11.23
C HIS A 267 -14.55 -6.40 -12.10
N ARG A 268 -15.62 -5.73 -11.64
CA ARG A 268 -16.85 -5.57 -12.42
C ARG A 268 -16.68 -4.61 -13.61
N GLU A 269 -15.88 -3.56 -13.46
CA GLU A 269 -15.56 -2.61 -14.52
C GLU A 269 -14.73 -3.25 -15.64
N ILE A 270 -13.66 -3.96 -15.27
CA ILE A 270 -12.77 -4.64 -16.22
C ILE A 270 -13.51 -5.68 -17.08
N GLN A 271 -14.58 -6.29 -16.55
CA GLN A 271 -15.42 -7.22 -17.33
C GLN A 271 -16.23 -6.53 -18.44
N LYS A 272 -16.50 -5.23 -18.30
CA LYS A 272 -17.23 -4.43 -19.29
C LYS A 272 -16.29 -3.85 -20.34
N GLU A 273 -15.01 -3.68 -20.02
CA GLU A 273 -14.00 -3.07 -20.88
C GLU A 273 -13.15 -4.10 -21.65
N THR A 274 -12.53 -3.64 -22.75
CA THR A 274 -11.59 -4.46 -23.53
C THR A 274 -10.18 -4.32 -22.96
N VAL A 275 -9.92 -4.91 -21.79
CA VAL A 275 -8.57 -4.99 -21.18
C VAL A 275 -7.86 -6.28 -21.65
N LYS A 276 -6.52 -6.33 -21.69
CA LYS A 276 -5.78 -7.58 -21.99
C LYS A 276 -6.12 -8.68 -20.97
N SER A 277 -6.31 -9.93 -21.41
CA SER A 277 -6.75 -11.04 -20.53
C SER A 277 -5.83 -11.27 -19.33
N GLU A 278 -4.52 -11.16 -19.53
CA GLU A 278 -3.49 -11.32 -18.49
C GLU A 278 -3.70 -10.34 -17.33
N VAL A 279 -3.94 -9.06 -17.63
CA VAL A 279 -4.20 -8.02 -16.63
C VAL A 279 -5.52 -8.28 -15.90
N ARG A 280 -6.55 -8.79 -16.60
CA ARG A 280 -7.83 -9.14 -15.95
C ARG A 280 -7.66 -10.26 -14.93
N ASP A 281 -6.85 -11.27 -15.27
CA ASP A 281 -6.62 -12.42 -14.39
C ASP A 281 -5.83 -12.02 -13.13
N LEU A 282 -4.88 -11.10 -13.27
CA LEU A 282 -4.12 -10.52 -12.15
C LEU A 282 -5.05 -9.78 -11.17
N VAL A 283 -5.83 -8.82 -11.66
CA VAL A 283 -6.78 -8.06 -10.82
C VAL A 283 -7.81 -8.98 -10.18
N ARG A 284 -8.30 -9.99 -10.92
CA ARG A 284 -9.25 -10.97 -10.41
C ARG A 284 -8.67 -11.78 -9.24
N ASN A 285 -7.41 -12.16 -9.31
CA ASN A 285 -6.75 -12.91 -8.23
C ASN A 285 -6.60 -12.04 -6.98
N LEU A 286 -6.13 -10.80 -7.13
CA LEU A 286 -6.05 -9.85 -6.02
C LEU A 286 -7.42 -9.60 -5.39
N SER A 287 -8.44 -9.23 -6.18
CA SER A 287 -9.80 -9.00 -5.65
C SER A 287 -10.35 -10.20 -4.91
N ARG A 288 -10.09 -11.43 -5.37
CA ARG A 288 -10.56 -12.65 -4.69
C ARG A 288 -9.90 -12.86 -3.33
N ASN A 289 -8.58 -12.73 -3.28
CA ASN A 289 -7.82 -12.85 -2.02
C ASN A 289 -8.25 -11.77 -1.03
N SER A 290 -8.43 -10.54 -1.51
CA SER A 290 -8.93 -9.43 -0.71
C SER A 290 -10.37 -9.62 -0.20
N LEU A 291 -11.26 -10.18 -1.03
CA LEU A 291 -12.64 -10.49 -0.61
C LEU A 291 -12.68 -11.56 0.49
N PHE A 292 -11.77 -12.52 0.45
CA PHE A 292 -11.64 -13.53 1.51
C PHE A 292 -11.31 -12.86 2.86
N LEU A 293 -10.40 -11.90 2.89
CA LEU A 293 -10.07 -11.12 4.09
C LEU A 293 -11.25 -10.27 4.62
N LEU A 294 -12.15 -9.83 3.74
CA LEU A 294 -13.37 -9.12 4.14
C LEU A 294 -14.42 -10.07 4.75
N ALA A 295 -14.59 -11.27 4.18
CA ALA A 295 -15.58 -12.24 4.65
C ALA A 295 -15.34 -12.67 6.11
N ASP A 296 -14.07 -12.89 6.50
CA ASP A 296 -13.68 -13.22 7.88
C ASP A 296 -13.87 -12.07 8.89
N ASN A 297 -14.27 -10.88 8.45
CA ASN A 297 -14.62 -9.76 9.33
C ASN A 297 -16.14 -9.59 9.53
N PHE A 298 -16.98 -10.33 8.79
CA PHE A 298 -18.45 -10.27 8.94
C PHE A 298 -19.02 -11.30 9.93
N ASP A 299 -18.27 -12.35 10.27
CA ASP A 299 -18.74 -13.43 11.16
C ASP A 299 -18.71 -13.11 12.66
N GLU A 300 -18.24 -11.92 13.08
CA GLU A 300 -18.26 -11.50 14.50
C GLU A 300 -19.58 -10.81 14.95
N HIS A 301 -20.63 -10.72 14.11
CA HIS A 301 -21.88 -10.02 14.47
C HIS A 301 -23.22 -10.77 14.28
N THR A 302 -23.22 -12.09 14.14
CA THR A 302 -24.47 -12.89 14.16
C THR A 302 -24.68 -13.65 15.47
N GLU A 303 -24.55 -12.99 16.63
CA GLU A 303 -25.11 -13.48 17.89
C GLU A 303 -25.72 -12.35 18.71
N ALA A 304 -26.83 -11.76 18.24
CA ALA A 304 -27.73 -10.96 19.08
C ALA A 304 -29.10 -10.73 18.41
N ARG A 305 -29.84 -11.79 18.06
CA ARG A 305 -31.31 -11.73 17.89
C ARG A 305 -31.96 -13.05 18.29
N ASN A 306 -32.03 -13.32 19.59
CA ASN A 306 -33.15 -14.10 20.12
C ASN A 306 -34.24 -13.10 20.51
N GLU A 307 -35.09 -12.74 19.54
CA GLU A 307 -36.35 -12.08 19.84
C GLU A 307 -37.39 -13.12 20.26
N ASP A 308 -37.84 -12.90 21.49
CA ASP A 308 -38.92 -13.51 22.23
C ASP A 308 -40.21 -13.60 21.41
N PHE A 309 -40.54 -14.80 20.91
CA PHE A 309 -41.89 -15.10 20.43
C PHE A 309 -42.70 -15.77 21.54
N GLY A 310 -43.37 -14.90 22.30
CA GLY A 310 -44.66 -15.06 22.95
C GLY A 310 -45.22 -16.46 23.12
N LYS A 311 -45.27 -16.89 24.38
CA LYS A 311 -46.25 -17.86 24.89
C LYS A 311 -47.66 -17.53 24.40
N LYS A 312 -48.28 -18.45 23.67
CA LYS A 312 -49.73 -18.67 23.73
C LYS A 312 -49.99 -20.14 24.01
N GLU A 313 -50.62 -20.35 25.15
CA GLU A 313 -51.20 -21.61 25.59
C GLU A 313 -52.27 -22.09 24.61
N SER A 314 -52.25 -23.39 24.32
CA SER A 314 -53.49 -24.18 24.24
C SER A 314 -53.13 -25.65 24.33
N GLY A 315 -53.40 -26.24 25.49
CA GLY A 315 -53.45 -27.69 25.63
C GLY A 315 -54.75 -28.25 25.05
N ALA A 316 -54.64 -29.35 24.31
CA ALA A 316 -55.65 -30.41 24.16
C ALA A 316 -54.91 -31.57 23.45
N LEU A 317 -54.44 -32.60 24.18
CA LEU A 317 -55.16 -33.84 24.51
C LEU A 317 -55.69 -34.61 23.28
N PHE A 318 -55.11 -35.81 23.15
CA PHE A 318 -55.65 -37.09 22.67
C PHE A 318 -55.27 -37.64 21.28
N PHE A 319 -54.65 -38.83 21.40
CA PHE A 319 -54.44 -39.99 20.51
C PHE A 319 -53.45 -39.89 19.35
#